data_AF-A0A1S9D8S3-F1
#
_entry.id   AF-A0A1S9D8S3-F1
#
_cell.length_a   1.000
_cell.length_b   1.000
_cell.length_c   1.000
_cell.angle_alpha   90.00
_cell.angle_beta   90.00
_cell.angle_gamma   90.00
#
_symmetry.space_group_name_H-M   'P 1'
#
loop_
_entity.id
_entity.type
_entity.pdbx_description
1 polymer ?
#
loop_
_entity_poly.entity_id
_entity_poly.type
_entity_poly.pdbx_seq_one_letter_code
_entity_poly.pdbx_strand_id
1 'polypeptide(L)'
;MILREIINDPTRKYTFWNFSVQLDAANLHFMNLEGLADGSLILTVRIRSSACAVRGSMISVKEKISGFAPPRLKSKLYNDLYLCDWPRQTLQLFLPEERLVEWKTVALILKSFGRITADQWSDMVWMKDRPSVAGLNWRAIERDVKIYKNRLAELKAKGKQKYAIGKENDITLLQQDSAIA
;
A
#
# COMPACT_ATOMS: atom_id res chain seq x y z
N MET A 1 9.67 -7.89 1.78
CA MET A 1 10.35 -7.67 0.48
C MET A 1 11.85 -7.62 0.72
N ILE A 2 12.70 -8.09 -0.19
CA ILE A 2 14.17 -8.03 -0.02
C ILE A 2 14.76 -7.30 -1.23
N LEU A 3 15.49 -6.22 -0.96
CA LEU A 3 16.29 -5.50 -1.94
C LEU A 3 17.72 -6.06 -1.91
N ARG A 4 18.30 -6.27 -3.08
CA ARG A 4 19.64 -6.85 -3.23
C ARG A 4 20.48 -5.98 -4.13
N GLU A 5 21.72 -5.74 -3.72
CA GLU A 5 22.76 -5.11 -4.51
C GLU A 5 23.95 -6.06 -4.59
N ILE A 6 24.43 -6.32 -5.80
CA ILE A 6 25.63 -7.12 -6.04
C ILE A 6 26.64 -6.22 -6.70
N ILE A 7 27.80 -6.04 -6.07
CA ILE A 7 28.91 -5.27 -6.59
C ILE A 7 30.04 -6.22 -6.92
N ASN A 8 30.42 -6.30 -8.19
CA ASN A 8 31.51 -7.17 -8.65
C ASN A 8 32.85 -6.44 -8.53
N ASP A 9 33.90 -7.17 -8.14
CA ASP A 9 35.27 -6.67 -8.21
C ASP A 9 35.69 -6.53 -9.68
N PRO A 10 36.11 -5.34 -10.14
CA PRO A 10 36.55 -5.17 -11.52
C PRO A 10 37.92 -5.81 -11.81
N THR A 11 38.71 -6.08 -10.76
CA THR A 11 40.09 -6.60 -10.86
C THR A 11 40.19 -8.10 -10.60
N ARG A 12 39.23 -8.70 -9.88
CA ARG A 12 39.27 -10.11 -9.46
C ARG A 12 38.02 -10.85 -9.94
N LYS A 13 38.22 -11.89 -10.78
CA LYS A 13 37.12 -12.78 -11.20
C LYS A 13 36.49 -13.47 -9.98
N TYR A 14 35.18 -13.70 -10.05
CA TYR A 14 34.38 -14.39 -9.03
C TYR A 14 34.39 -13.74 -7.62
N THR A 15 34.88 -12.52 -7.52
CA THR A 15 34.90 -11.75 -6.29
C THR A 15 33.79 -10.72 -6.32
N PHE A 16 32.91 -10.73 -5.32
CA PHE A 16 31.77 -9.82 -5.26
C PHE A 16 31.29 -9.61 -3.82
N TRP A 17 30.58 -8.50 -3.63
CA TRP A 17 29.89 -8.14 -2.40
C TRP A 17 28.40 -8.17 -2.65
N ASN A 18 27.67 -8.89 -1.81
CA ASN A 18 26.22 -8.99 -1.86
C ASN A 18 25.65 -8.32 -0.61
N PHE A 19 24.92 -7.23 -0.83
CA PHE A 19 24.17 -6.52 0.19
C PHE A 19 22.69 -6.86 0.03
N SER A 20 22.07 -7.30 1.12
CA SER A 20 20.63 -7.59 1.16
C SER A 20 19.99 -6.80 2.30
N VAL A 21 18.95 -6.02 1.98
CA VAL A 21 18.13 -5.30 2.96
C VAL A 21 16.72 -5.86 2.90
N GLN A 22 16.24 -6.33 4.04
CA GLN A 22 14.86 -6.77 4.17
C GLN A 22 13.98 -5.60 4.60
N LEU A 23 12.94 -5.35 3.81
CA LEU A 23 11.89 -4.38 4.08
C LEU A 23 10.58 -5.10 4.37
N ASP A 24 10.16 -5.06 5.62
CA ASP A 24 8.88 -5.62 6.06
C ASP A 24 7.78 -4.57 5.97
N ALA A 25 6.57 -4.98 5.55
CA ALA A 25 5.43 -4.07 5.41
C ALA A 25 5.08 -3.36 6.74
N ALA A 26 5.32 -4.02 7.88
CA ALA A 26 5.13 -3.44 9.21
C ALA A 26 6.03 -2.21 9.47
N ASN A 27 7.20 -2.16 8.83
CA ASN A 27 8.20 -1.10 8.96
C ASN A 27 8.00 0.03 7.95
N LEU A 28 6.98 -0.09 7.11
CA LEU A 28 6.69 0.82 6.03
C LEU A 28 5.29 1.43 6.22
N HIS A 29 5.10 2.59 5.60
CA HIS A 29 3.83 3.23 5.41
C HIS A 29 3.52 3.23 3.91
N PHE A 30 2.43 2.57 3.53
CA PHE A 30 1.94 2.60 2.16
C PHE A 30 1.48 4.01 1.81
N MET A 31 2.00 4.57 0.71
CA MET A 31 1.64 5.90 0.23
C MET A 31 0.71 5.82 -0.99
N ASN A 32 1.11 5.06 -2.02
CA ASN A 32 0.29 4.82 -3.20
C ASN A 32 0.76 3.58 -3.97
N LEU A 33 -0.12 3.06 -4.81
CA LEU A 33 0.20 2.11 -5.86
C LEU A 33 -0.39 2.64 -7.16
N GLU A 34 0.49 2.89 -8.13
CA GLU A 34 0.17 3.53 -9.40
C GLU A 34 0.50 2.60 -10.55
N GLY A 35 -0.35 2.55 -11.56
CA GLY A 35 -0.09 1.83 -12.79
C GLY A 35 0.25 2.78 -13.92
N LEU A 36 1.35 2.49 -14.60
CA LEU A 36 1.85 3.25 -15.72
C LEU A 36 1.16 2.84 -17.02
N ALA A 37 1.35 3.63 -18.08
CA ALA A 37 0.70 3.40 -19.37
C ALA A 37 1.10 2.06 -20.02
N ASP A 38 2.30 1.57 -19.71
CA ASP A 38 2.86 0.30 -20.18
C ASP A 38 2.48 -0.90 -19.29
N GLY A 39 1.53 -0.75 -18.36
CA GLY A 39 1.10 -1.83 -17.47
C GLY A 39 2.05 -2.11 -16.29
N SER A 40 3.20 -1.45 -16.22
CA SER A 40 4.08 -1.53 -15.05
C SER A 40 3.48 -0.81 -13.84
N LEU A 41 3.98 -1.11 -12.63
CA LEU A 41 3.50 -0.52 -11.38
C LEU A 41 4.60 0.27 -10.67
N ILE A 42 4.23 1.39 -10.05
CA ILE A 42 5.04 2.11 -9.07
C ILE A 42 4.39 1.96 -7.70
N LEU A 43 5.08 1.26 -6.79
CA LEU A 43 4.73 1.23 -5.38
C LEU A 43 5.50 2.33 -4.66
N THR A 44 4.79 3.31 -4.11
CA THR A 44 5.37 4.35 -3.27
C THR A 44 5.12 4.02 -1.81
N VAL A 45 6.18 3.94 -1.03
CA VAL A 45 6.15 3.68 0.42
C VAL A 45 7.04 4.66 1.16
N ARG A 46 6.78 4.86 2.45
CA ARG A 46 7.63 5.64 3.34
C ARG A 46 8.16 4.75 4.46
N ILE A 47 9.46 4.80 4.74
CA ILE A 47 10.05 4.12 5.89
C ILE A 47 9.55 4.78 7.17
N ARG A 48 9.15 3.99 8.15
CA ARG A 48 8.78 4.50 9.47
C ARG A 48 10.03 4.97 10.20
N SER A 49 9.94 6.09 10.91
CA SER A 49 11.06 6.61 11.71
C SER A 49 11.60 5.59 12.71
N SER A 50 10.74 4.73 13.28
CA SER A 50 11.13 3.66 14.20
C SER A 50 11.90 2.51 13.54
N ALA A 51 11.86 2.40 12.22
CA ALA A 51 12.53 1.35 11.46
C ALA A 51 13.89 1.77 10.90
N CYS A 52 14.15 3.08 10.85
CA CYS A 52 15.40 3.68 10.39
C CYS A 52 16.58 3.31 11.30
N ALA A 53 17.74 2.96 10.74
CA ALA A 53 18.93 2.56 11.51
C ALA A 53 19.44 3.65 12.48
N VAL A 54 19.23 4.93 12.17
CA VAL A 54 19.64 6.06 13.03
C VAL A 54 18.73 6.20 14.26
N ARG A 55 17.47 5.77 14.19
CA ARG A 55 16.45 6.01 15.22
C ARG A 55 15.83 4.72 15.78
N GLY A 56 16.21 3.56 15.27
CA GLY A 56 15.65 2.26 15.61
C GLY A 56 16.50 1.11 15.06
N SER A 57 15.99 -0.11 15.15
CA SER A 57 16.77 -1.33 14.86
C SER A 57 16.03 -2.35 13.98
N MET A 58 14.96 -1.94 13.28
CA MET A 58 14.07 -2.89 12.61
C MET A 58 14.48 -3.23 11.17
N ILE A 59 15.15 -2.32 10.45
CA ILE A 59 15.75 -2.67 9.15
C ILE A 59 17.11 -3.33 9.45
N SER A 60 17.37 -4.45 8.78
CA SER A 60 18.66 -5.15 8.85
C SER A 60 19.31 -5.21 7.48
N VAL A 61 20.63 -5.06 7.45
CA VAL A 61 21.45 -5.26 6.27
C VAL A 61 22.32 -6.50 6.48
N LYS A 62 22.30 -7.40 5.51
CA LYS A 62 23.17 -8.56 5.46
C LYS A 62 24.19 -8.37 4.37
N GLU A 63 25.46 -8.35 4.75
CA GLU A 63 26.59 -8.36 3.83
C GLU A 63 27.13 -9.79 3.70
N LYS A 64 27.41 -10.20 2.47
CA LYS A 64 28.18 -11.41 2.17
C LYS A 64 29.26 -11.06 1.15
N ILE A 65 30.47 -11.54 1.42
CA ILE A 65 31.62 -11.34 0.55
C ILE A 65 32.01 -12.70 -0.03
N SER A 66 32.22 -12.75 -1.34
CA SER A 66 32.80 -13.89 -2.04
C SER A 66 34.19 -13.52 -2.53
N GLY A 67 35.17 -14.38 -2.28
CA GLY A 67 36.57 -14.16 -2.66
C GLY A 67 37.39 -13.42 -1.60
N PHE A 68 38.67 -13.23 -1.90
CA PHE A 68 39.58 -12.45 -1.08
C PHE A 68 39.65 -11.03 -1.66
N ALA A 69 39.06 -10.05 -0.99
CA ALA A 69 39.13 -8.65 -1.40
C ALA A 69 39.32 -7.74 -0.19
N PRO A 70 40.02 -6.59 -0.35
CA PRO A 70 40.12 -5.62 0.72
C PRO A 70 38.74 -5.04 1.05
N PRO A 71 38.47 -4.69 2.32
CA PRO A 71 37.21 -4.09 2.70
C PRO A 71 37.17 -2.65 2.19
N ARG A 72 36.32 -2.40 1.17
CA ARG A 72 35.57 -1.15 0.94
C ARG A 72 35.04 -1.09 -0.49
N LEU A 73 33.76 -1.39 -0.64
CA LEU A 73 32.96 -0.83 -1.72
C LEU A 73 31.79 -0.06 -1.12
N LYS A 74 31.49 1.11 -1.69
CA LYS A 74 30.36 1.93 -1.27
C LYS A 74 29.08 1.32 -1.82
N SER A 75 28.40 0.53 -1.01
CA SER A 75 27.06 0.02 -1.33
C SER A 75 26.05 1.15 -1.30
N LYS A 76 25.28 1.31 -2.38
CA LYS A 76 24.15 2.26 -2.39
C LYS A 76 23.05 1.78 -1.47
N LEU A 77 22.83 0.47 -1.41
CA LEU A 77 21.83 -0.14 -0.54
C LEU A 77 22.19 0.03 0.95
N TYR A 78 23.47 0.09 1.29
CA TYR A 78 23.90 0.43 2.64
C TYR A 78 23.80 1.94 2.89
N ASN A 79 24.50 2.75 2.08
CA ASN A 79 24.67 4.17 2.34
C ASN A 79 23.38 4.97 2.07
N ASP A 80 22.74 4.72 0.94
CA ASP A 80 21.60 5.51 0.44
C ASP A 80 20.25 4.91 0.84
N LEU A 81 20.22 3.71 1.42
CA LEU A 81 18.98 3.05 1.88
C LEU A 81 19.04 2.67 3.38
N TYR A 82 19.99 1.86 3.80
CA TYR A 82 20.00 1.36 5.17
C TYR A 82 20.15 2.47 6.23
N LEU A 83 21.03 3.46 5.98
CA LEU A 83 21.28 4.56 6.92
C LEU A 83 20.07 5.50 7.11
N CYS A 84 19.14 5.56 6.16
CA CYS A 84 17.90 6.35 6.27
C CYS A 84 18.15 7.86 6.56
N ASP A 85 19.27 8.39 6.09
CA ASP A 85 19.73 9.78 6.27
C ASP A 85 19.11 10.78 5.27
N TRP A 86 18.23 10.33 4.37
CA TRP A 86 17.59 11.19 3.39
C TRP A 86 16.24 11.79 3.88
N PRO A 87 15.89 13.04 3.47
CA PRO A 87 14.89 13.86 4.17
C PRO A 87 13.46 13.31 4.19
N ARG A 88 13.03 12.65 3.12
CA ARG A 88 11.62 12.19 2.98
C ARG A 88 11.40 10.74 3.36
N GLN A 89 12.48 9.95 3.49
CA GLN A 89 12.41 8.51 3.77
C GLN A 89 11.41 7.76 2.86
N THR A 90 11.19 8.30 1.65
CA THR A 90 10.21 7.79 0.69
C THR A 90 10.95 6.97 -0.36
N LEU A 91 10.42 5.80 -0.65
CA LEU A 91 10.92 4.86 -1.63
C LEU A 91 9.87 4.65 -2.71
N GLN A 92 10.33 4.66 -3.95
CA GLN A 92 9.54 4.26 -5.09
C GLN A 92 10.13 2.99 -5.67
N LEU A 93 9.29 1.97 -5.80
CA LEU A 93 9.67 0.67 -6.29
C LEU A 93 8.99 0.50 -7.64
N PHE A 94 9.80 0.46 -8.68
CA PHE A 94 9.35 0.13 -10.02
C PHE A 94 9.21 -1.38 -10.16
N LEU A 95 8.00 -1.82 -10.55
CA LEU A 95 7.65 -3.21 -10.74
C LEU A 95 7.26 -3.38 -12.22
N PRO A 96 8.15 -3.94 -13.05
CA PRO A 96 7.95 -3.98 -14.49
C PRO A 96 6.86 -4.99 -14.88
N GLU A 97 6.10 -4.69 -15.94
CA GLU A 97 4.90 -5.44 -16.36
C GLU A 97 5.16 -6.94 -16.50
N GLU A 98 6.29 -7.32 -17.09
CA GLU A 98 6.65 -8.71 -17.36
C GLU A 98 6.85 -9.56 -16.10
N ARG A 99 6.95 -8.93 -14.93
CA ARG A 99 7.08 -9.61 -13.62
C ARG A 99 5.78 -9.58 -12.81
N LEU A 100 4.73 -8.97 -13.34
CA LEU A 100 3.45 -8.82 -12.68
C LEU A 100 2.48 -9.93 -13.10
N VAL A 101 1.56 -10.24 -12.19
CA VAL A 101 0.38 -11.05 -12.47
C VAL A 101 -0.84 -10.13 -12.34
N GLU A 102 -0.79 -9.00 -13.04
CA GLU A 102 -1.84 -7.97 -13.11
C GLU A 102 -2.44 -7.64 -11.72
N TRP A 103 -3.78 -7.68 -11.61
CA TRP A 103 -4.53 -7.43 -10.39
C TRP A 103 -4.24 -8.39 -9.24
N LYS A 104 -3.68 -9.58 -9.49
CA LYS A 104 -3.26 -10.47 -8.39
C LYS A 104 -2.08 -9.87 -7.64
N THR A 105 -1.12 -9.27 -8.37
CA THR A 105 -0.01 -8.54 -7.74
C THR A 105 -0.50 -7.31 -7.01
N VAL A 106 -1.41 -6.54 -7.63
CA VAL A 106 -2.06 -5.37 -6.98
C VAL A 106 -2.73 -5.79 -5.67
N ALA A 107 -3.60 -6.80 -5.72
CA ALA A 107 -4.32 -7.30 -4.55
C ALA A 107 -3.36 -7.78 -3.45
N LEU A 108 -2.31 -8.53 -3.82
CA LEU A 108 -1.31 -9.02 -2.86
C LEU A 108 -0.58 -7.87 -2.16
N ILE A 109 -0.16 -6.84 -2.90
CA ILE A 109 0.48 -5.65 -2.32
C ILE A 109 -0.48 -4.97 -1.35
N LEU A 110 -1.70 -4.68 -1.80
CA LEU A 110 -2.69 -3.97 -0.98
C LEU A 110 -3.05 -4.74 0.30
N LYS A 111 -3.20 -6.06 0.21
CA LYS A 111 -3.41 -6.94 1.37
C LYS A 111 -2.22 -6.92 2.32
N SER A 112 -1.00 -6.98 1.79
CA SER A 112 0.23 -6.95 2.60
C SER A 112 0.37 -5.66 3.43
N PHE A 113 -0.17 -4.55 2.91
CA PHE A 113 -0.21 -3.26 3.61
C PHE A 113 -1.52 -3.00 4.38
N GLY A 114 -2.42 -3.99 4.45
CA GLY A 114 -3.70 -3.87 5.16
C GLY A 114 -4.65 -2.82 4.57
N ARG A 115 -4.53 -2.52 3.27
CA ARG A 115 -5.41 -1.57 2.56
C ARG A 115 -6.74 -2.19 2.14
N ILE A 116 -6.77 -3.51 1.97
CA ILE A 116 -7.96 -4.30 1.67
C ILE A 116 -8.09 -5.46 2.65
N THR A 117 -9.33 -5.92 2.85
CA THR A 117 -9.62 -7.11 3.66
C THR A 117 -9.30 -8.41 2.92
N ALA A 118 -9.36 -9.55 3.63
CA ALA A 118 -9.17 -10.86 3.01
C ALA A 118 -10.25 -11.18 1.97
N ASP A 119 -11.50 -10.80 2.22
CA ASP A 119 -12.62 -11.00 1.30
C ASP A 119 -12.45 -10.16 0.04
N GLN A 120 -12.15 -8.87 0.21
CA GLN A 120 -11.86 -7.96 -0.92
C GLN A 120 -10.68 -8.46 -1.76
N TRP A 121 -9.65 -9.02 -1.11
CA TRP A 121 -8.54 -9.63 -1.83
C TRP A 121 -9.00 -10.84 -2.66
N SER A 122 -9.85 -11.71 -2.11
CA SER A 122 -10.40 -12.86 -2.83
C SER A 122 -11.19 -12.40 -4.05
N ASP A 123 -12.07 -11.41 -3.89
CA ASP A 123 -12.87 -10.85 -4.96
C ASP A 123 -12.00 -10.26 -6.09
N MET A 124 -10.93 -9.54 -5.72
CA MET A 124 -9.99 -8.96 -6.68
C MET A 124 -9.19 -10.02 -7.44
N VAL A 125 -8.82 -11.13 -6.79
CA VAL A 125 -8.04 -12.21 -7.41
C VAL A 125 -8.87 -13.02 -8.41
N TRP A 126 -10.17 -13.18 -8.16
CA TRP A 126 -11.08 -14.02 -8.96
C TRP A 126 -12.02 -13.23 -9.88
N MET A 127 -11.79 -11.94 -10.04
CA MET A 127 -12.55 -11.09 -10.95
C MET A 127 -12.42 -11.58 -12.41
N LYS A 128 -13.55 -11.81 -13.08
CA LYS A 128 -13.60 -12.34 -14.46
C LYS A 128 -13.27 -11.28 -15.50
N ASP A 129 -13.75 -10.05 -15.32
CA ASP A 129 -13.54 -8.92 -16.24
C ASP A 129 -12.60 -7.87 -15.62
N ARG A 130 -11.34 -8.26 -15.45
CA ARG A 130 -10.35 -7.42 -14.79
C ARG A 130 -10.00 -6.22 -15.69
N PRO A 131 -10.15 -4.98 -15.19
CA PRO A 131 -9.69 -3.81 -15.93
C PRO A 131 -8.17 -3.86 -16.12
N SER A 132 -7.61 -3.06 -17.01
CA SER A 132 -6.15 -2.91 -17.06
C SER A 132 -5.63 -2.32 -15.75
N VAL A 133 -4.42 -2.71 -15.34
CA VAL A 133 -3.71 -2.03 -14.25
C VAL A 133 -3.14 -0.69 -14.70
N ALA A 134 -3.06 -0.43 -16.01
CA ALA A 134 -2.61 0.85 -16.53
C ALA A 134 -3.56 1.99 -16.11
N GLY A 135 -2.99 3.08 -15.61
CA GLY A 135 -3.75 4.22 -15.07
C GLY A 135 -4.33 3.98 -13.67
N LEU A 136 -4.02 2.85 -13.02
CA LEU A 136 -4.37 2.62 -11.62
C LEU A 136 -3.82 3.75 -10.74
N ASN A 137 -4.65 4.28 -9.85
CA ASN A 137 -4.22 5.13 -8.74
C ASN A 137 -4.98 4.72 -7.48
N TRP A 138 -4.38 3.84 -6.68
CA TRP A 138 -5.09 3.25 -5.53
C TRP A 138 -5.53 4.31 -4.52
N ARG A 139 -4.70 5.32 -4.26
CA ARG A 139 -5.03 6.39 -3.31
C ARG A 139 -6.20 7.25 -3.79
N ALA A 140 -6.40 7.40 -5.10
CA ALA A 140 -7.59 8.05 -5.64
C ALA A 140 -8.84 7.19 -5.40
N ILE A 141 -8.76 5.91 -5.74
CA ILE A 141 -9.85 4.94 -5.53
C ILE A 141 -10.27 4.90 -4.05
N GLU A 142 -9.32 4.82 -3.12
CA GLU A 142 -9.64 4.82 -1.67
C GLU A 142 -10.38 6.09 -1.24
N ARG A 143 -10.00 7.25 -1.77
CA ARG A 143 -10.67 8.52 -1.47
C ARG A 143 -12.11 8.51 -1.98
N ASP A 144 -12.31 8.06 -3.21
CA ASP A 144 -13.63 8.02 -3.84
C ASP A 144 -14.57 7.04 -3.12
N VAL A 145 -14.06 5.85 -2.76
CA VAL A 145 -14.81 4.87 -1.97
C VAL A 145 -15.21 5.44 -0.60
N LYS A 146 -14.31 6.18 0.07
CA LYS A 146 -14.61 6.82 1.36
C LYS A 146 -15.69 7.88 1.21
N ILE A 147 -15.60 8.73 0.18
CA ILE A 147 -16.62 9.76 -0.11
C ILE A 147 -17.98 9.10 -0.38
N TYR A 148 -18.00 8.05 -1.19
CA TYR A 148 -19.22 7.31 -1.50
C TYR A 148 -19.86 6.68 -0.26
N LYS A 149 -19.07 6.03 0.60
CA LYS A 149 -19.56 5.46 1.87
C LYS A 149 -20.17 6.51 2.79
N ASN A 150 -19.54 7.69 2.90
CA ASN A 150 -20.06 8.79 3.70
C ASN A 150 -21.41 9.29 3.15
N ARG A 151 -21.51 9.53 1.84
CA ARG A 151 -22.77 9.92 1.20
C ARG A 151 -23.87 8.88 1.41
N LEU A 152 -23.55 7.59 1.29
CA LEU A 152 -24.51 6.53 1.49
C LEU A 152 -25.01 6.48 2.95
N ALA A 153 -24.13 6.73 3.92
CA ALA A 153 -24.50 6.82 5.33
C ALA A 153 -25.43 8.03 5.59
N GLU A 154 -25.13 9.19 5.01
CA GLU A 154 -25.99 10.39 5.10
C GLU A 154 -27.37 10.16 4.49
N LEU A 155 -27.46 9.50 3.33
CA LEU A 155 -28.73 9.16 2.69
C LEU A 155 -29.55 8.20 3.56
N LYS A 156 -28.90 7.18 4.15
CA LYS A 156 -29.57 6.26 5.09
C LYS A 156 -30.05 6.99 6.35
N ALA A 157 -29.27 7.93 6.88
CA ALA A 157 -29.67 8.74 8.03
C ALA A 157 -30.86 9.64 7.70
N LYS A 158 -30.85 10.34 6.55
CA LYS A 158 -31.96 11.18 6.07
C LYS A 158 -33.22 10.35 5.80
N GLY A 159 -33.09 9.15 5.23
CA GLY A 159 -34.21 8.23 5.01
C GLY A 159 -34.85 7.77 6.33
N LYS A 160 -34.03 7.40 7.33
CA LYS A 160 -34.51 7.05 8.68
C LYS A 160 -35.20 8.24 9.37
N GLN A 161 -34.66 9.45 9.22
CA GLN A 161 -35.23 10.66 9.80
C GLN A 161 -36.57 11.03 9.16
N LYS A 162 -36.69 10.94 7.83
CA LYS A 162 -37.98 11.13 7.13
C LYS A 162 -39.04 10.09 7.53
N TYR A 163 -38.64 8.84 7.70
CA TYR A 163 -39.54 7.78 8.15
C TYR A 163 -40.01 7.98 9.60
N ALA A 164 -39.13 8.48 10.49
CA ALA A 164 -39.48 8.81 11.87
C ALA A 164 -40.47 9.98 11.95
N ILE A 165 -40.23 11.06 11.20
CA ILE A 165 -41.14 12.23 11.14
C ILE A 165 -42.50 11.85 10.55
N GLY A 166 -42.53 11.00 9.51
CA GLY A 166 -43.79 10.50 8.95
C GLY A 166 -44.61 9.69 9.95
N LYS A 167 -43.96 8.81 10.73
CA LYS A 167 -44.62 8.04 11.80
C LYS A 167 -45.16 8.91 12.92
N GLU A 168 -44.40 9.94 13.32
CA GLU A 168 -44.82 10.86 14.38
C GLU A 168 -46.05 11.68 13.94
N ASN A 169 -46.06 12.14 12.69
CA ASN A 169 -47.20 12.84 12.10
C ASN A 169 -48.46 11.95 11.97
N ASP A 170 -48.31 10.69 11.55
CA ASP A 170 -49.42 9.73 11.47
C ASP A 170 -50.01 9.42 12.87
N ILE A 171 -49.16 9.33 13.89
CA ILE A 171 -49.61 9.12 15.28
C ILE A 171 -50.38 10.35 15.80
N THR A 172 -49.92 11.56 15.52
CA THR A 172 -50.63 12.79 15.93
C THR A 172 -51.97 12.98 15.23
N LEU A 173 -52.09 12.56 13.97
CA LEU A 173 -53.34 12.62 13.20
C LEU A 173 -54.40 11.67 13.78
N LEU A 174 -54.00 10.44 14.11
CA LEU A 174 -54.88 9.44 14.73
C LEU A 174 -55.35 9.85 16.14
N GLN A 175 -54.54 10.61 16.88
CA GLN A 175 -54.91 11.14 18.19
C GLN A 175 -55.87 12.34 18.11
N GLN A 176 -55.79 13.17 17.06
CA GLN A 176 -56.74 14.26 16.82
C GLN A 176 -58.13 13.74 16.44
N ASP A 177 -58.22 12.71 15.61
CA ASP A 177 -59.51 12.12 15.20
C ASP A 177 -60.21 11.37 16.34
N SER A 178 -59.47 10.92 17.35
CA SER A 178 -60.02 10.24 18.54
C SER A 178 -60.55 11.19 19.62
N ALA A 179 -60.27 12.49 19.52
CA ALA A 179 -60.68 13.51 20.49
C ALA A 179 -61.96 14.28 20.09
N ILE A 180 -62.51 13.98 18.92
CA ILE A 180 -63.74 14.57 18.38
C ILE A 180 -64.80 13.45 18.30
N ALA A 181 -65.30 13.02 19.46
CA ALA A 181 -66.48 12.13 19.58
C ALA A 181 -67.21 12.43 20.90
#